data_AF-A0A7Y9PGS8-F1
#
_entry.id   AF-A0A7Y9PGS8-F1
#
_cell.length_a   1.000
_cell.length_b   1.000
_cell.length_c   1.000
_cell.angle_alpha   90.00
_cell.angle_beta   90.00
_cell.angle_gamma   90.00
#
_symmetry.space_group_name_H-M   'P 1'
#
loop_
_entity.id
_entity.type
_entity.pdbx_description
1 polymer ?
#
loop_
_entity_poly.entity_id
_entity_poly.type
_entity_poly.pdbx_seq_one_letter_code
_entity_poly.pdbx_strand_id
1 'polypeptide(L)'
;MLFTWLVGTVDSCFQPATVTDDIGFRDIRVDGTRILLNGRAIFLQGAYMRAEAPIRGGRINTIFDYLKDMNANFVRLAHYPHDERMEHIANRDGFMIWSQLAAHLF
;
A
#
# COMPACT_ATOMS: atom_id res chain seq x y z
N MET A 1 10.73 -6.47 -5.35
CA MET A 1 10.75 -6.27 -6.81
C MET A 1 9.32 -5.97 -7.26
N LEU A 2 9.16 -4.93 -8.07
CA LEU A 2 7.93 -4.54 -8.75
C LEU A 2 8.04 -4.93 -10.23
N PHE A 3 6.91 -5.28 -10.84
CA PHE A 3 6.77 -5.64 -12.25
C PHE A 3 5.64 -4.82 -12.85
N THR A 4 5.82 -4.32 -14.06
CA THR A 4 4.72 -3.67 -14.80
C THR A 4 3.97 -4.74 -15.60
N TRP A 5 2.67 -4.87 -15.34
CA TRP A 5 1.76 -5.77 -16.05
C TRP A 5 0.93 -4.98 -17.07
N LEU A 6 0.85 -5.46 -18.32
CA LEU A 6 0.10 -4.82 -19.41
C LEU A 6 -1.03 -5.75 -19.87
N VAL A 7 -2.26 -5.24 -19.87
CA VAL A 7 -3.46 -5.91 -20.39
C VAL A 7 -4.03 -5.08 -21.52
N GLY A 8 -4.42 -5.74 -22.63
CA GLY A 8 -5.03 -5.09 -23.78
C GLY A 8 -6.34 -5.78 -24.20
N THR A 9 -7.28 -5.00 -24.70
CA THR A 9 -8.49 -5.53 -25.36
C THR A 9 -8.29 -5.56 -26.87
N VAL A 10 -8.85 -6.59 -27.52
CA VAL A 10 -8.85 -6.73 -28.99
C VAL A 10 -10.29 -7.01 -29.41
N ASP A 11 -11.01 -5.95 -29.74
CA ASP A 11 -12.35 -6.03 -30.34
C ASP A 11 -12.30 -5.44 -31.74
N SER A 12 -12.85 -6.14 -32.73
CA SER A 12 -12.87 -5.73 -34.14
C SER A 12 -13.69 -4.48 -34.42
N CYS A 13 -14.49 -4.01 -33.44
CA CYS A 13 -15.40 -2.87 -33.55
C CYS A 13 -15.05 -1.70 -32.61
N PHE A 14 -14.05 -1.84 -31.72
CA PHE A 14 -13.68 -0.80 -30.76
C PHE A 14 -12.18 -0.52 -30.80
N GLN A 15 -11.78 0.72 -30.51
CA GLN A 15 -10.37 1.08 -30.45
C GLN A 15 -9.69 0.21 -29.37
N PRO A 16 -8.56 -0.48 -29.67
CA PRO A 16 -7.87 -1.27 -28.66
C PRO A 16 -7.41 -0.36 -27.51
N ALA A 17 -7.80 -0.73 -26.29
CA ALA A 17 -7.39 -0.05 -25.07
C ALA A 17 -6.35 -0.90 -24.33
N THR A 18 -5.34 -0.24 -23.77
CA THR A 18 -4.30 -0.90 -22.95
C THR A 18 -4.27 -0.28 -21.57
N VAL A 19 -4.07 -1.12 -20.56
CA VAL A 19 -3.94 -0.73 -19.16
C VAL A 19 -2.65 -1.31 -18.61
N THR A 20 -1.91 -0.50 -17.86
CA THR A 20 -0.66 -0.89 -17.20
C THR A 20 -0.77 -0.72 -15.69
N ASP A 21 -0.24 -1.66 -14.94
CA ASP A 21 -0.20 -1.59 -13.46
C ASP A 21 1.11 -2.17 -12.90
N ASP A 22 1.57 -1.65 -11.76
CA ASP A 22 2.77 -2.10 -11.07
C ASP A 22 2.43 -3.10 -9.96
N ILE A 23 2.76 -4.37 -10.20
CA ILE A 23 2.45 -5.49 -9.30
C ILE A 23 3.69 -6.03 -8.59
N GLY A 24 3.49 -6.60 -7.40
CA GLY A 24 4.54 -7.26 -6.62
C GLY A 24 4.07 -8.60 -6.06
N PHE A 25 4.89 -9.65 -6.22
CA PHE A 25 4.60 -10.96 -5.64
C PHE A 25 5.18 -11.08 -4.23
N ARG A 26 4.34 -11.38 -3.24
CA ARG A 26 4.74 -11.61 -1.84
C ARG A 26 3.88 -12.72 -1.25
N ASP A 27 4.46 -13.51 -0.36
CA ASP A 27 3.74 -14.48 0.48
C ASP A 27 3.58 -13.90 1.88
N ILE A 28 2.35 -13.79 2.36
CA ILE A 28 2.05 -13.32 3.72
C ILE A 28 1.26 -14.42 4.42
N ARG A 29 1.77 -14.87 5.58
CA ARG A 29 1.14 -15.94 6.37
C ARG A 29 1.10 -15.56 7.85
N VAL A 30 0.16 -16.16 8.58
CA VAL A 30 0.08 -16.09 10.03
C VAL A 30 0.39 -17.46 10.60
N ASP A 31 1.34 -17.53 11.53
CA ASP A 31 1.74 -18.73 12.25
C ASP A 31 1.63 -18.45 13.77
N GLY A 32 0.51 -18.87 14.36
CA GLY A 32 0.15 -18.53 15.73
C GLY A 32 0.08 -17.01 15.94
N THR A 33 1.05 -16.46 16.68
CA THR A 33 1.15 -15.02 16.96
C THR A 33 2.14 -14.29 16.05
N ARG A 34 2.77 -15.00 15.11
CA ARG A 34 3.78 -14.44 14.21
C ARG A 34 3.18 -14.15 12.84
N ILE A 35 3.61 -13.04 12.26
CA ILE A 35 3.37 -12.73 10.85
C ILE A 35 4.64 -13.11 10.09
N LEU A 36 4.47 -13.87 9.02
CA LEU A 36 5.53 -14.30 8.12
C LEU A 36 5.40 -13.55 6.79
N LEU A 37 6.48 -12.89 6.35
CA LEU A 37 6.61 -12.30 5.04
C LEU A 37 7.67 -13.09 4.26
N ASN A 38 7.27 -13.71 3.15
CA ASN A 38 8.11 -14.59 2.33
C ASN A 38 8.79 -15.69 3.18
N GLY A 39 8.01 -16.32 4.07
CA GLY A 39 8.49 -17.37 4.97
C GLY A 39 9.35 -16.91 6.15
N ARG A 40 9.60 -15.61 6.33
CA ARG A 40 10.38 -15.07 7.44
C ARG A 40 9.50 -14.30 8.42
N ALA A 41 9.68 -14.57 9.71
CA ALA A 41 8.97 -13.82 10.75
C ALA A 41 9.37 -12.34 10.71
N ILE A 42 8.36 -11.47 10.71
CA ILE A 42 8.51 -10.02 10.74
C ILE A 42 7.76 -9.45 11.94
N PHE A 43 8.35 -8.46 12.58
CA PHE A 43 7.70 -7.67 13.60
C PHE A 43 7.15 -6.38 12.97
N LEU A 44 5.87 -6.09 13.17
CA LEU A 44 5.24 -4.89 12.64
C LEU A 44 5.63 -3.68 13.49
N GLN A 45 6.56 -2.88 12.98
CA GLN A 45 6.89 -1.56 13.51
C GLN A 45 6.12 -0.56 12.68
N GLY A 46 5.05 0.00 13.23
CA GLY A 46 4.18 0.85 12.43
C GLY A 46 3.48 1.93 13.20
N ALA A 47 2.86 2.80 12.41
CA ALA A 47 2.08 3.92 12.90
C ALA A 47 0.64 3.85 12.39
N TYR A 48 -0.24 4.52 13.11
CA TYR A 48 -1.59 4.80 12.68
C TYR A 48 -1.62 6.15 11.97
N MET A 49 -2.27 6.23 10.82
CA MET A 49 -2.20 7.40 9.94
C MET A 49 -3.56 7.82 9.41
N ARG A 50 -3.82 9.13 9.43
CA ARG A 50 -4.90 9.80 8.69
C ARG A 50 -4.36 10.30 7.34
N ALA A 51 -5.21 10.45 6.33
CA ALA A 51 -4.79 10.87 4.99
C ALA A 51 -4.28 12.33 4.90
N GLU A 52 -4.43 13.10 5.98
CA GLU A 52 -4.07 14.50 6.02
C GLU A 52 -2.55 14.70 6.16
N ALA A 53 -2.02 15.65 5.40
CA ALA A 53 -0.62 16.05 5.52
C ALA A 53 -0.34 16.58 6.95
N PRO A 54 0.77 16.15 7.60
CA PRO A 54 1.11 16.58 8.96
C PRO A 54 1.31 18.09 9.09
N ILE A 55 1.62 18.75 7.96
CA ILE A 55 1.83 20.19 7.83
C ILE A 55 0.90 20.67 6.73
N ARG A 56 0.16 21.78 6.95
CA ARG A 56 -0.73 22.37 5.92
C ARG A 56 0.05 22.62 4.63
N GLY A 57 -0.40 22.02 3.52
CA GLY A 57 0.27 22.08 2.22
C GLY A 57 1.36 21.02 2.00
N GLY A 58 1.56 20.10 2.95
CA GLY A 58 2.51 18.99 2.82
C GLY A 58 2.08 17.98 1.76
N ARG A 59 3.06 17.36 1.08
CA ARG A 59 2.83 16.34 0.06
C ARG A 59 2.65 14.98 0.71
N ILE A 60 1.82 14.11 0.15
CA ILE A 60 1.64 12.70 0.57
C ILE A 60 2.98 11.98 0.78
N ASN A 61 3.98 12.26 -0.08
CA ASN A 61 5.33 11.69 0.01
C ASN A 61 6.02 11.96 1.37
N THR A 62 5.77 13.13 1.98
CA THR A 62 6.46 13.52 3.22
C THR A 62 6.13 12.63 4.41
N ILE A 63 4.98 11.94 4.40
CA ILE A 63 4.60 11.07 5.53
C ILE A 63 5.34 9.74 5.47
N PHE A 64 5.46 9.15 4.28
CA PHE A 64 6.22 7.91 4.11
C PHE A 64 7.71 8.12 4.38
N ASP A 65 8.23 9.32 4.15
CA ASP A 65 9.61 9.65 4.52
C ASP A 65 9.78 9.68 6.05
N TYR A 66 8.85 10.26 6.81
CA TYR A 66 8.88 10.15 8.27
C TYR A 66 8.78 8.71 8.79
N LEU A 67 7.97 7.87 8.13
CA LEU A 67 7.88 6.44 8.48
C LEU A 67 9.22 5.73 8.25
N LYS A 68 9.95 6.07 7.18
CA LYS A 68 11.31 5.54 6.94
C LYS A 68 12.28 6.01 8.02
N ASP A 69 12.24 7.29 8.39
CA ASP A 69 13.10 7.85 9.44
C ASP A 69 12.87 7.18 10.80
N MET A 70 11.64 6.72 11.06
CA MET A 70 11.27 5.95 12.25
C MET A 70 11.58 4.45 12.14
N ASN A 71 12.19 3.99 11.04
CA ASN A 71 12.41 2.58 10.74
C ASN A 71 11.11 1.74 10.77
N ALA A 72 9.99 2.35 10.41
CA ALA A 72 8.71 1.65 10.30
C ALA A 72 8.68 0.76 9.05
N ASN A 73 7.93 -0.34 9.12
CA ASN A 73 7.68 -1.28 8.03
C ASN A 73 6.19 -1.55 7.79
N PHE A 74 5.32 -0.96 8.62
CA PHE A 74 3.89 -1.15 8.59
C PHE A 74 3.16 0.18 8.80
N VAL A 75 2.04 0.37 8.13
CA VAL A 75 1.16 1.52 8.35
C VAL A 75 -0.30 1.11 8.30
N ARG A 76 -1.08 1.61 9.26
CA ARG A 76 -2.54 1.47 9.26
C ARG A 76 -3.17 2.76 8.77
N LEU A 77 -3.79 2.70 7.58
CA LEU A 77 -4.55 3.78 6.98
C LEU A 77 -5.96 3.74 7.54
N ALA A 78 -6.37 4.77 8.25
CA ALA A 78 -7.69 4.82 8.88
C ALA A 78 -8.37 6.17 8.63
N HIS A 79 -9.70 6.30 8.64
CA HIS A 79 -10.80 5.34 8.82
C HIS A 79 -11.71 5.28 7.58
N TYR A 80 -11.13 5.46 6.42
CA TYR A 80 -11.78 5.57 5.12
C TYR A 80 -10.76 5.16 4.06
N PRO A 81 -11.19 4.85 2.82
CA PRO A 81 -10.27 4.67 1.71
C PRO A 81 -9.39 5.90 1.54
N HIS A 82 -8.08 5.72 1.60
CA HIS A 82 -7.11 6.79 1.29
C HIS A 82 -6.90 6.86 -0.23
N ASP A 83 -6.22 7.91 -0.69
CA ASP A 83 -5.85 8.07 -2.10
C ASP A 83 -4.97 6.89 -2.56
N GLU A 84 -5.27 6.32 -3.74
CA GLU A 84 -4.53 5.17 -4.31
C GLU A 84 -3.02 5.42 -4.39
N ARG A 85 -2.60 6.68 -4.56
CA ARG A 85 -1.19 7.08 -4.58
C ARG A 85 -0.45 6.66 -3.32
N MET A 86 -1.13 6.64 -2.17
CA MET A 86 -0.56 6.18 -0.91
C MET A 86 -0.26 4.68 -0.94
N GLU A 87 -1.15 3.90 -1.53
CA GLU A 87 -0.96 2.45 -1.69
C GLU A 87 0.16 2.16 -2.69
N HIS A 88 0.25 2.92 -3.79
CA HIS A 88 1.36 2.80 -4.75
C HIS A 88 2.72 3.18 -4.13
N ILE A 89 2.78 4.27 -3.35
CA ILE A 89 4.02 4.66 -2.66
C ILE A 89 4.46 3.58 -1.68
N ALA A 90 3.54 3.05 -0.88
CA ALA A 90 3.86 1.97 0.04
C ALA A 90 4.31 0.69 -0.66
N ASN A 91 3.66 0.30 -1.76
CA ASN A 91 4.06 -0.84 -2.57
C ASN A 91 5.49 -0.68 -3.11
N ARG A 92 5.81 0.52 -3.60
CA ARG A 92 7.14 0.88 -4.10
C ARG A 92 8.21 0.91 -3.00
N ASP A 93 7.88 1.52 -1.87
CA ASP A 93 8.83 1.78 -0.79
C ASP A 93 8.93 0.59 0.19
N GLY A 94 8.08 -0.43 0.05
CA GLY A 94 8.15 -1.69 0.78
C GLY A 94 7.41 -1.70 2.13
N PHE A 95 6.41 -0.84 2.31
CA PHE A 95 5.56 -0.83 3.50
C PHE A 95 4.41 -1.83 3.40
N MET A 96 4.13 -2.54 4.49
CA MET A 96 2.87 -3.25 4.63
C MET A 96 1.76 -2.28 5.02
N ILE A 97 0.63 -2.33 4.31
CA ILE A 97 -0.53 -1.48 4.59
C ILE A 97 -1.66 -2.32 5.18
N TRP A 98 -2.32 -1.78 6.20
CA TRP A 98 -3.71 -2.08 6.50
C TRP A 98 -4.59 -0.94 5.97
N SER A 99 -5.32 -1.20 4.88
CA SER A 99 -6.27 -0.24 4.30
C SER A 99 -7.63 -0.44 4.96
N GLN A 100 -8.06 0.52 5.79
CA GLN A 100 -9.32 0.42 6.52
C GLN A 100 -10.45 1.18 5.80
N LEU A 101 -11.51 0.46 5.44
CA LEU A 101 -12.64 1.02 4.69
C LEU A 101 -13.65 1.78 5.56
N ALA A 102 -13.86 1.41 6.83
CA ALA A 102 -14.85 2.06 7.69
C ALA A 102 -14.46 2.05 9.18
N ALA A 103 -14.81 3.12 9.91
CA ALA A 103 -14.68 3.24 11.37
C ALA A 103 -15.90 2.76 12.16
N HIS A 104 -17.09 2.74 11.54
CA HIS A 104 -18.35 2.48 12.23
C HIS A 104 -19.07 1.31 11.56
N LEU A 105 -19.36 0.28 12.37
CA LEU A 105 -20.28 -0.81 12.06
C LEU A 105 -21.25 -0.94 13.24
N PHE A 106 -22.09 0.08 13.47
CA PHE A 106 -23.36 -0.01 14.21
C PHE A 106 -24.27 1.11 13.70
#